data_AF-A0A291P401-F1
#
_entry.id   AF-A0A291P401-F1
#
_cell.length_a   1.000
_cell.length_b   1.000
_cell.length_c   1.000
_cell.angle_alpha   90.00
_cell.angle_beta   90.00
_cell.angle_gamma   90.00
#
_symmetry.space_group_name_H-M   'P 1'
#
loop_
_entity.id
_entity.type
_entity.pdbx_description
1 polymer ?
#
loop_
_entity_poly.entity_id
_entity_poly.type
_entity_poly.pdbx_seq_one_letter_code
_entity_poly.pdbx_strand_id
1 'polypeptide(L)' 'MRIITRLIAVSDLGNREIARRAGLPMQKISDLLAGRLEQLSLDELQSLRRTIDHELTPP' A
#
# COMPACT_ATOMS: atom_id res chain seq x y z
N MET A 1 1.15 -5.00 12.91
CA MET A 1 1.06 -4.37 11.57
C MET A 1 -0.02 -5.07 10.74
N ARG A 2 -1.31 -4.72 10.96
CA ARG A 2 -2.46 -5.32 10.24
C ARG A 2 -3.33 -4.26 9.53
N ILE A 3 -2.89 -3.00 9.57
CA ILE A 3 -3.67 -1.85 9.13
C ILE A 3 -3.50 -1.66 7.63
N ILE A 4 -2.27 -1.58 7.09
CA ILE A 4 -2.06 -1.31 5.66
C ILE A 4 -2.65 -2.40 4.76
N THR A 5 -2.45 -3.67 5.07
CA THR A 5 -3.03 -4.82 4.33
C THR A 5 -4.56 -4.79 4.34
N ARG A 6 -5.15 -4.38 5.46
CA ARG A 6 -6.61 -4.27 5.58
C ARG A 6 -7.13 -3.01 4.90
N LEU A 7 -6.36 -1.92 4.90
CA LEU A 7 -6.69 -0.71 4.15
C LEU A 7 -6.59 -0.97 2.63
N ILE A 8 -5.64 -1.78 2.16
CA ILE A 8 -5.57 -2.26 0.77
C ILE A 8 -6.82 -3.08 0.42
N ALA A 9 -7.26 -3.97 1.32
CA ALA A 9 -8.45 -4.78 1.11
C ALA A 9 -9.78 -4.00 1.21
N VAL A 10 -9.77 -2.83 1.85
CA VAL A 10 -10.94 -1.95 2.00
C VAL A 10 -10.95 -0.83 0.96
N SER A 11 -9.80 -0.42 0.43
CA SER A 11 -9.71 0.41 -0.76
C SER A 11 -10.19 -0.38 -1.98
N ASP A 12 -11.11 0.21 -2.72
CA ASP A 12 -11.58 -0.34 -4.02
C ASP A 12 -10.46 -0.33 -5.10
N LEU A 13 -9.33 0.32 -4.80
CA LEU A 13 -8.13 0.28 -5.63
C LEU A 13 -7.52 -1.12 -5.63
N GLY A 14 -7.57 -1.77 -6.79
CA GLY A 14 -6.80 -2.99 -7.02
C GLY A 14 -5.31 -2.78 -6.76
N ASN A 15 -4.60 -3.82 -6.31
CA ASN A 15 -3.17 -3.80 -5.98
C ASN A 15 -2.28 -3.08 -7.02
N ARG A 16 -2.66 -3.15 -8.30
CA ARG A 16 -1.97 -2.47 -9.41
C ARG A 16 -2.03 -0.95 -9.31
N GLU A 17 -3.19 -0.42 -8.95
CA GLU A 17 -3.42 1.02 -8.89
C GLU A 17 -2.77 1.62 -7.64
N ILE A 18 -2.79 0.89 -6.53
CA ILE A 18 -2.03 1.25 -5.31
C ILE A 18 -0.54 1.27 -5.60
N ALA A 19 0.00 0.24 -6.27
CA ALA A 19 1.40 0.19 -6.69
C ALA A 19 1.75 1.40 -7.57
N ARG A 20 0.91 1.68 -8.57
CA ARG A 20 1.12 2.79 -9.50
C ARG A 20 1.12 4.15 -8.81
N ARG A 21 0.15 4.40 -7.91
CA ARG A 21 0.02 5.67 -7.20
C ARG A 21 1.09 5.87 -6.13
N ALA A 22 1.53 4.80 -5.48
CA ALA A 22 2.63 4.84 -4.52
C ALA A 22 4.01 4.92 -5.21
N GLY A 23 4.07 4.73 -6.53
CA GLY A 23 5.32 4.67 -7.30
C GLY A 23 6.11 3.37 -7.06
N LEU A 24 5.44 2.31 -6.61
CA LEU A 24 6.05 1.06 -6.19
C LEU A 24 5.83 -0.04 -7.23
N PRO A 25 6.79 -0.97 -7.38
CA PRO A 25 6.57 -2.16 -8.17
C PRO A 25 5.54 -3.07 -7.47
N MET A 26 4.73 -3.75 -8.29
CA MET A 26 3.69 -4.68 -7.81
C MET A 26 4.26 -5.79 -6.90
N GLN A 27 5.52 -6.16 -7.11
CA GLN A 27 6.25 -7.12 -6.27
C GLN A 27 6.30 -6.67 -4.81
N LYS A 28 6.58 -5.38 -4.53
CA LYS A 28 6.62 -4.81 -3.17
C LYS A 28 5.25 -4.87 -2.50
N ILE A 29 4.17 -4.67 -3.26
CA ILE A 29 2.81 -4.85 -2.74
C ILE A 29 2.58 -6.31 -2.36
N SER A 30 2.94 -7.25 -3.23
CA SER A 30 2.84 -8.68 -2.92
C SER A 30 3.68 -9.08 -1.71
N ASP A 31 4.90 -8.56 -1.56
CA ASP A 31 5.74 -8.78 -0.38
C ASP A 31 5.12 -8.17 0.88
N LEU A 32 4.55 -6.97 0.80
CA LEU A 32 3.79 -6.35 1.89
C LEU A 32 2.56 -7.18 2.29
N LEU A 33 1.81 -7.69 1.31
CA LEU A 33 0.66 -8.57 1.52
C LEU A 33 1.09 -9.92 2.13
N ALA A 34 2.27 -10.42 1.75
CA ALA A 34 2.91 -11.60 2.34
C ALA A 34 3.52 -11.34 3.73
N GLY A 35 3.48 -10.09 4.22
CA GLY A 35 4.03 -9.69 5.51
C GLY A 35 5.53 -9.45 5.52
N ARG A 36 6.20 -9.44 4.36
CA ARG A 36 7.64 -9.20 4.18
C ARG A 36 7.97 -7.71 4.17
N LEU A 37 7.74 -7.07 5.31
CA LEU A 37 8.03 -5.64 5.51
C LEU A 37 9.52 -5.31 5.43
N GLU A 38 10.40 -6.29 5.68
CA GLU A 38 11.86 -6.15 5.54
C GLU A 38 12.30 -5.85 4.09
N GLN A 39 11.44 -6.17 3.11
CA GLN A 39 11.66 -5.85 1.71
C GLN A 39 11.19 -4.43 1.35
N LEU A 40 10.45 -3.75 2.24
CA LEU A 40 9.96 -2.39 2.03
C LEU A 40 10.70 -1.40 2.93
N SER A 41 11.09 -0.27 2.33
CA SER A 41 11.65 0.83 3.09
C SER A 41 10.55 1.59 3.83
N LEU A 42 10.94 2.27 4.90
CA LEU A 42 10.04 3.11 5.71
C LEU A 42 9.36 4.20 4.85
N ASP A 43 10.09 4.75 3.88
CA ASP A 43 9.59 5.72 2.89
C ASP A 43 8.51 5.11 1.99
N GLU A 44 8.73 3.90 1.48
CA GLU A 44 7.76 3.19 0.64
C GLU A 44 6.47 2.86 1.41
N LEU A 45 6.60 2.46 2.68
CA LEU A 45 5.47 2.22 3.57
C LEU A 45 4.69 3.50 3.87
N GLN A 46 5.38 4.63 4.06
CA GLN A 46 4.74 5.93 4.24
C GLN A 46 4.02 6.37 2.96
N SER A 47 4.64 6.21 1.79
CA SER A 47 4.04 6.52 0.50
C SER A 47 2.74 5.73 0.29
N LEU A 48 2.81 4.40 0.47
CA LEU A 48 1.64 3.51 0.46
C LEU A 48 0.54 3.97 1.40
N ARG A 49 0.89 4.25 2.65
CA ARG A 49 -0.09 4.68 3.66
C ARG A 49 -0.75 5.98 3.23
N ARG A 50 0.00 6.96 2.75
CA ARG A 50 -0.52 8.26 2.31
C ARG A 50 -1.43 8.12 1.08
N THR A 51 -1.05 7.28 0.12
CA THR A 51 -1.87 6.96 -1.06
C THR A 51 -3.21 6.37 -0.66
N ILE A 52 -3.22 5.40 0.26
CA ILE A 52 -4.44 4.73 0.71
C ILE A 52 -5.29 5.65 1.60
N ASP A 53 -4.66 6.41 2.49
CA ASP A 53 -5.32 7.38 3.37
C ASP A 53 -6.04 8.48 2.57
N HIS A 54 -5.42 8.94 1.47
CA HIS A 54 -6.01 9.91 0.55
C HIS A 54 -7.25 9.37 -0.20
N GLU A 55 -7.35 8.05 -0.38
CA GLU A 55 -8.52 7.43 -1.01
C GLU A 55 -9.63 7.14 -0.03
N LEU A 56 -9.29 6.80 1.21
CA LEU A 56 -10.28 6.58 2.27
C LEU A 56 -10.84 7.89 2.82
N THR A 57 -10.14 9.00 2.60
CA THR A 57 -10.56 10.35 2.99
C THR A 57 -10.55 11.26 1.76
N PRO A 58 -11.55 11.18 0.87
CA PRO A 58 -11.72 12.19 -0.15
C PRO A 58 -12.08 13.54 0.51
N PRO A 59 -11.66 14.70 -0.07
CA PRO A 59 -11.96 16.03 0.44
C PRO A 59 -13.46 16.39 0.36
#